data_AF-A0A9N8Q0D3-F1
#
_entry.id   AF-A0A9N8Q0D3-F1
#
_cell.length_a   1.000
_cell.length_b   1.000
_cell.length_c   1.000
_cell.angle_alpha   90.00
_cell.angle_beta   90.00
_cell.angle_gamma   90.00
#
_symmetry.space_group_name_H-M   'P 1'
#
loop_
_entity.id
_entity.type
_entity.pdbx_description
1 polymer ?
#
loop_
_entity_poly.entity_id
_entity_poly.type
_entity_poly.pdbx_seq_one_letter_code
_entity_poly.pdbx_strand_id
1 'polypeptide(L)'
;MYDLLKVATRVENENAFKYGLSTLHAWIRFMEMILHISYNLGFKKWSATTPENRQLKEDKKNIDKPRQGSGNRNDGNTARRFFQNYQCSAEITEIDEELIKRLYVILQTMSSGLPINAEKLVNMH
;
A
#
# COMPACT_ATOMS: atom_id res chain seq x y z
N MET A 1 6.45 -12.38 -0.28
CA MET A 1 7.80 -12.50 -0.88
C MET A 1 8.66 -11.50 -0.14
N TYR A 2 9.59 -11.97 0.71
CA TYR A 2 10.35 -11.10 1.64
C TYR A 2 11.87 -11.19 1.44
N ASP A 3 12.33 -12.05 0.54
CA ASP A 3 13.75 -12.32 0.28
C ASP A 3 14.20 -11.54 -0.95
N LEU A 4 14.96 -10.46 -0.72
CA LEU A 4 15.41 -9.54 -1.76
C LEU A 4 16.43 -10.17 -2.71
N LEU A 5 17.34 -11.00 -2.19
CA LEU A 5 18.37 -11.68 -3.00
C LEU A 5 17.72 -12.68 -3.97
N LYS A 6 16.73 -13.42 -3.47
CA LYS A 6 15.95 -14.36 -4.29
C LYS A 6 15.11 -13.66 -5.36
N VAL A 7 14.76 -12.39 -5.19
CA VAL A 7 14.05 -11.63 -6.23
C VAL A 7 15.03 -11.06 -7.23
N ALA A 8 16.14 -10.48 -6.78
CA ALA A 8 17.16 -9.87 -7.64
C ALA A 8 17.85 -10.86 -8.59
N THR A 9 17.87 -12.15 -8.23
CA THR A 9 18.48 -13.22 -9.03
C THR A 9 17.52 -13.89 -10.03
N ARG A 10 16.25 -13.48 -10.08
CA ARG A 10 15.28 -14.06 -11.02
C ARG A 10 15.55 -13.56 -12.43
N VAL A 11 15.49 -14.48 -13.39
CA VAL A 11 15.49 -14.12 -14.81
C VAL A 11 14.24 -13.30 -15.13
N GLU A 12 14.44 -12.15 -15.75
CA GLU A 12 13.37 -11.23 -16.13
C GLU A 12 12.56 -11.80 -17.32
N ASN A 13 11.25 -11.57 -17.31
CA ASN A 13 10.40 -11.84 -18.46
C ASN A 13 10.15 -10.54 -19.22
N GLU A 14 11.01 -10.22 -20.17
CA GLU A 14 10.94 -8.98 -20.96
C GLU A 14 9.59 -8.81 -21.68
N ASN A 15 8.95 -9.91 -22.09
CA ASN A 15 7.62 -9.87 -22.71
C ASN A 15 6.55 -9.29 -21.78
N ALA A 16 6.77 -9.30 -20.47
CA ALA A 16 5.86 -8.71 -19.50
C ALA A 16 6.00 -7.18 -19.41
N PHE A 17 7.13 -6.60 -19.82
CA PHE A 17 7.37 -5.16 -19.70
C PHE A 17 6.42 -4.33 -20.57
N LYS A 18 5.90 -4.91 -21.65
CA LYS A 18 4.89 -4.28 -22.52
C LYS A 18 3.58 -3.92 -21.80
N TYR A 19 3.29 -4.57 -20.67
CA TYR A 19 2.08 -4.30 -19.88
C TYR A 19 2.23 -3.06 -19.00
N GLY A 20 3.46 -2.58 -18.80
CA GLY A 20 3.77 -1.39 -18.00
C GLY A 20 3.37 -1.50 -16.52
N LEU A 21 3.49 -0.38 -15.82
CA LEU A 21 3.07 -0.24 -14.43
C LEU A 21 1.77 0.57 -14.36
N SER A 22 0.73 0.01 -13.77
CA SER A 22 -0.52 0.73 -13.57
C SER A 22 -0.44 1.64 -12.35
N THR A 23 -0.28 2.95 -12.57
CA THR A 23 -0.23 3.95 -11.51
C THR A 23 -1.50 3.94 -10.66
N LEU A 24 -2.68 3.90 -11.28
CA LEU A 24 -3.96 3.83 -10.56
C LEU A 24 -4.03 2.65 -9.59
N HIS A 25 -3.67 1.44 -10.06
CA HIS A 25 -3.67 0.27 -9.20
C HIS A 25 -2.60 0.37 -8.11
N ALA A 26 -1.43 0.95 -8.39
CA ALA A 26 -0.41 1.16 -7.38
C ALA A 26 -0.94 2.00 -6.21
N TRP A 27 -1.60 3.14 -6.47
CA TRP A 27 -2.22 3.98 -5.44
C TRP A 27 -3.20 3.19 -4.56
N ILE A 28 -4.15 2.49 -5.19
CA ILE A 28 -5.18 1.72 -4.48
C ILE A 28 -4.55 0.58 -3.66
N ARG A 29 -3.66 -0.20 -4.28
CA ARG A 29 -3.06 -1.38 -3.65
C ARG A 29 -2.15 -1.04 -2.49
N PHE A 30 -1.38 0.04 -2.57
CA PHE A 30 -0.56 0.45 -1.43
C PHE A 30 -1.41 0.95 -0.27
N MET A 31 -2.51 1.67 -0.53
CA MET A 31 -3.45 2.05 0.54
C MET A 31 -4.08 0.80 1.19
N GLU A 32 -4.60 -0.13 0.39
CA GLU A 32 -5.15 -1.41 0.89
C GLU A 32 -4.13 -2.19 1.71
N MET A 33 -2.86 -2.21 1.28
CA MET A 33 -1.77 -2.85 2.01
C MET A 33 -1.57 -2.23 3.40
N ILE A 34 -1.49 -0.90 3.49
CA ILE A 34 -1.31 -0.20 4.78
C ILE A 34 -2.50 -0.47 5.72
N LEU A 35 -3.72 -0.42 5.19
CA LEU A 35 -4.93 -0.75 5.95
C LEU A 35 -4.88 -2.19 6.48
N HIS A 36 -4.51 -3.17 5.64
CA HIS A 36 -4.39 -4.56 6.07
C HIS A 36 -3.31 -4.77 7.14
N ILE A 37 -2.18 -4.07 7.05
CA ILE A 37 -1.14 -4.12 8.09
C ILE A 37 -1.70 -3.53 9.39
N SER A 38 -2.34 -2.36 9.32
CA SER A 38 -2.94 -1.69 10.47
C SER A 38 -3.93 -2.60 11.22
N TYR A 39 -4.85 -3.25 10.50
CA TYR A 39 -5.82 -4.17 11.09
C TYR A 39 -5.16 -5.38 11.76
N ASN A 40 -4.01 -5.80 11.23
CA ASN A 40 -3.29 -6.95 11.72
C ASN A 40 -2.30 -6.62 12.86
N LEU A 41 -2.10 -5.34 13.23
CA LEU A 41 -1.11 -4.94 14.25
C LEU A 41 -1.30 -5.65 15.60
N GLY A 42 -2.54 -5.97 15.98
CA GLY A 42 -2.84 -6.64 17.25
C GLY A 42 -2.35 -8.09 17.34
N PHE A 43 -2.19 -8.78 16.21
CA PHE A 43 -1.75 -10.20 16.18
C PHE A 43 -0.53 -10.46 15.30
N LYS A 44 -0.07 -9.46 14.55
CA LYS A 44 1.19 -9.43 13.77
C LYS A 44 1.40 -10.63 12.83
N LYS A 45 0.32 -11.13 12.21
CA LYS A 45 0.39 -12.16 11.17
C LYS A 45 -0.18 -11.64 9.86
N TRP A 46 0.24 -12.24 8.74
CA TRP A 46 -0.28 -11.91 7.42
C TRP A 46 -1.80 -12.17 7.30
N SER A 47 -2.27 -13.27 7.89
CA SER A 47 -3.66 -13.72 7.78
C SER A 47 -4.30 -13.96 9.15
N ALA A 48 -5.57 -13.60 9.26
CA ALA A 48 -6.44 -13.87 10.42
C ALA A 48 -7.13 -15.23 10.25
N THR A 49 -6.36 -16.32 10.39
CA THR A 49 -6.90 -17.67 10.17
C THR A 49 -7.73 -18.19 11.34
N THR A 50 -7.37 -17.84 12.58
CA THR A 50 -8.07 -18.25 13.79
C THR A 50 -9.26 -17.34 14.09
N PRO A 51 -10.32 -17.83 14.77
CA PRO A 51 -11.48 -17.03 15.15
C PRO A 51 -11.10 -15.75 15.94
N GLU A 52 -10.12 -15.85 16.85
CA GLU A 52 -9.68 -14.73 17.69
C GLU A 52 -9.04 -13.63 16.84
N ASN A 53 -8.17 -13.99 15.89
CA ASN A 53 -7.54 -13.01 15.00
C ASN A 53 -8.55 -12.37 14.04
N ARG A 54 -9.61 -13.09 13.63
CA ARG A 54 -10.68 -12.51 12.81
C ARG A 54 -11.45 -11.47 13.61
N GLN A 55 -11.76 -11.76 14.87
CA GLN A 55 -12.45 -10.81 15.73
C GLN A 55 -11.60 -9.54 15.94
N LEU A 56 -10.33 -9.69 16.31
CA LEU A 56 -9.40 -8.55 16.45
C LEU A 56 -9.32 -7.70 15.18
N LYS A 57 -9.32 -8.35 14.01
CA LYS A 57 -9.28 -7.66 12.72
C LYS A 57 -10.58 -6.89 12.44
N GLU A 58 -11.74 -7.51 12.68
CA GLU A 58 -13.04 -6.87 12.47
C GLU A 58 -13.27 -5.68 13.42
N ASP A 59 -12.82 -5.79 14.67
CA ASP A 59 -12.89 -4.71 15.66
C ASP A 59 -12.09 -3.48 15.21
N LYS A 60 -10.96 -3.69 14.52
CA LYS A 60 -10.12 -2.60 13.97
C LYS A 60 -10.61 -2.07 12.62
N LYS A 61 -11.37 -2.86 11.85
CA LYS A 61 -11.90 -2.50 10.52
C LYS A 61 -13.06 -1.49 10.55
N ASN A 62 -13.40 -0.93 11.71
CA ASN A 62 -14.49 0.05 11.86
C ASN A 62 -14.38 1.28 10.94
N ILE A 63 -13.19 1.60 10.43
CA ILE A 63 -12.91 2.71 9.49
C ILE A 63 -13.26 2.34 8.03
N ASP A 64 -13.22 1.07 7.64
CA ASP A 64 -13.39 0.55 6.27
C ASP A 64 -14.66 -0.30 6.13
N LYS A 65 -15.75 0.19 6.73
CA LYS A 65 -17.08 -0.42 6.55
C LYS A 65 -17.74 0.14 5.28
N PRO A 66 -18.09 -0.70 4.29
CA PRO A 66 -18.84 -0.25 3.13
C PRO A 66 -20.20 0.30 3.59
N ARG A 67 -20.58 1.49 3.10
CA ARG A 67 -21.95 1.98 3.25
C ARG A 67 -22.84 1.14 2.33
N GLN A 68 -23.92 0.55 2.86
CA GLN A 68 -24.90 -0.17 2.03
C GLN A 68 -25.33 0.72 0.85
N GLY A 69 -25.20 0.20 -0.38
CA GLY A 69 -25.60 0.88 -1.61
C GLY A 69 -24.46 1.56 -2.41
N SER A 70 -23.26 1.71 -1.86
CA SER A 70 -22.07 2.14 -2.62
C SER A 70 -20.95 1.11 -2.45
N GLY A 71 -20.35 0.64 -3.55
CA GLY A 71 -19.17 -0.22 -3.51
C GLY A 71 -18.05 0.34 -2.61
N ASN A 72 -17.06 -0.50 -2.30
CA ASN A 72 -15.99 -0.12 -1.37
C ASN A 72 -15.40 1.25 -1.77
N ARG A 73 -15.34 2.21 -0.84
CA ARG A 73 -14.96 3.63 -1.11
C ARG A 73 -13.47 3.82 -1.41
N ASN A 74 -12.73 2.73 -1.57
CA ASN A 74 -11.29 2.69 -1.75
C ASN A 74 -10.92 2.86 -3.23
N ASP A 75 -11.39 3.95 -3.83
CA ASP A 75 -11.05 4.33 -5.20
C ASP A 75 -9.74 5.14 -5.25
N GLY A 76 -9.33 5.51 -6.47
CA GLY A 76 -8.10 6.29 -6.67
C GLY A 76 -8.11 7.66 -5.97
N ASN A 77 -9.27 8.28 -5.75
CA ASN A 77 -9.34 9.56 -5.05
C ASN A 77 -9.14 9.39 -3.55
N THR A 78 -9.72 8.35 -2.95
CA THR A 78 -9.49 7.99 -1.55
C THR A 78 -8.02 7.66 -1.32
N ALA A 79 -7.41 6.85 -2.20
CA ALA A 79 -5.99 6.52 -2.10
C ALA A 79 -5.08 7.75 -2.19
N ARG A 80 -5.34 8.67 -3.12
CA ARG A 80 -4.56 9.92 -3.22
C ARG A 80 -4.67 10.75 -1.94
N ARG A 81 -5.89 10.93 -1.41
CA ARG A 81 -6.11 11.70 -0.16
C ARG A 81 -5.44 11.06 1.05
N PHE A 82 -5.44 9.73 1.13
CA PHE A 82 -4.78 8.98 2.19
C PHE A 82 -3.28 9.30 2.25
N PHE A 83 -2.58 9.20 1.12
CA PHE A 83 -1.14 9.46 1.07
C PHE A 83 -0.78 10.96 1.09
N GLN A 84 -1.65 11.84 0.56
CA GLN A 84 -1.46 13.29 0.65
C GLN A 84 -1.46 13.79 2.11
N ASN A 85 -2.28 13.18 2.97
CA ASN A 85 -2.35 13.49 4.40
C ASN A 85 -1.61 12.42 5.20
N TYR A 86 -0.37 12.10 4.81
CA TYR A 86 0.38 10.97 5.36
C TYR A 86 0.52 11.02 6.89
N GLN A 87 0.65 12.20 7.51
CA GLN A 87 0.69 12.33 8.97
C GLN A 87 -0.61 11.84 9.63
N CYS A 88 -1.76 12.32 9.14
CA CYS A 88 -3.06 11.91 9.64
C CYS A 88 -3.30 10.41 9.40
N SER A 89 -2.91 9.91 8.22
CA SER A 89 -3.00 8.49 7.90
C SER A 89 -2.11 7.64 8.81
N ALA A 90 -0.90 8.09 9.13
CA ALA A 90 0.02 7.42 10.05
C ALA A 90 -0.58 7.34 11.46
N GLU A 91 -1.10 8.46 11.97
CA GLU A 91 -1.75 8.52 13.27
C GLU A 91 -2.95 7.57 13.36
N ILE A 92 -3.85 7.60 12.38
CA ILE A 92 -5.05 6.75 12.35
C ILE A 92 -4.71 5.27 12.18
N THR A 93 -3.73 4.95 11.34
CA THR A 93 -3.37 3.56 11.04
C THR A 93 -2.36 2.97 12.03
N GLU A 94 -1.77 3.79 12.88
CA GLU A 94 -0.67 3.44 13.79
C GLU A 94 0.55 2.88 13.04
N ILE A 95 0.74 3.30 11.79
CA ILE A 95 1.87 2.92 10.95
C ILE A 95 2.87 4.07 10.93
N ASP A 96 4.15 3.72 10.82
CA ASP A 96 5.25 4.67 10.73
C ASP A 96 5.01 5.75 9.64
N GLU A 97 5.10 7.01 10.05
CA GLU A 97 4.83 8.16 9.18
C GLU A 97 5.79 8.22 7.99
N GLU A 98 7.06 7.95 8.24
CA GLU A 98 8.11 8.03 7.25
C GLU A 98 7.93 6.94 6.17
N LEU A 99 7.47 5.74 6.54
CA LEU A 99 7.06 4.71 5.58
C LEU A 99 5.94 5.21 4.65
N ILE A 100 4.86 5.79 5.19
CA ILE A 100 3.74 6.28 4.38
C ILE A 100 4.18 7.43 3.48
N LYS A 101 5.01 8.34 4.00
CA LYS A 101 5.57 9.45 3.23
C LYS A 101 6.44 8.98 2.07
N ARG A 102 7.29 7.96 2.27
CA ARG A 102 8.11 7.38 1.19
C ARG A 102 7.25 6.75 0.11
N LEU A 103 6.22 6.00 0.49
CA LEU A 103 5.25 5.46 -0.47
C LEU A 103 4.55 6.57 -1.25
N TYR A 104 4.19 7.67 -0.58
CA TYR A 104 3.61 8.84 -1.25
C TYR A 104 4.57 9.45 -2.30
N VAL A 105 5.85 9.62 -1.96
CA VAL A 105 6.86 10.12 -2.90
C VAL A 105 7.00 9.20 -4.11
N ILE A 106 7.12 7.88 -3.91
CA ILE A 106 7.21 6.90 -5.00
C ILE A 106 5.99 6.99 -5.91
N LEU A 107 4.79 7.03 -5.34
CA LEU A 107 3.53 7.11 -6.07
C LEU A 107 3.39 8.41 -6.88
N GLN A 108 3.85 9.53 -6.34
CA GLN A 108 3.92 10.82 -7.05
C GLN A 108 4.93 10.76 -8.20
N THR A 109 6.13 10.22 -7.96
CA THR A 109 7.17 10.05 -8.98
C THR A 109 6.65 9.20 -10.14
N MET A 110 6.02 8.06 -9.86
CA MET A 110 5.41 7.18 -10.87
C MET A 110 4.28 7.87 -11.66
N SER A 111 3.55 8.79 -11.03
CA SER A 111 2.40 9.48 -11.65
C SER A 111 2.78 10.82 -12.29
N SER A 112 4.05 11.24 -12.23
CA SER A 112 4.48 12.57 -12.66
C SER A 112 4.44 12.80 -14.17
N GLY A 113 4.52 11.73 -14.96
CA GLY A 113 4.67 11.81 -16.42
C GLY A 113 6.03 12.38 -16.89
N LEU A 114 6.96 12.60 -15.96
CA LEU A 114 8.30 13.14 -16.23
C LEU A 114 9.33 12.02 -16.30
N PRO A 115 10.47 12.23 -16.99
CA PRO A 115 11.61 11.32 -16.91
C PRO A 115 12.08 11.15 -15.46
N ILE A 116 12.24 9.90 -15.02
CA ILE A 116 12.61 9.56 -13.65
C ILE A 116 14.11 9.21 -13.60
N ASN A 117 14.84 9.78 -12.64
CA ASN A 117 16.18 9.31 -12.31
C ASN A 117 16.08 8.01 -11.49
N ALA A 118 16.32 6.88 -12.15
CA ALA A 118 16.19 5.55 -11.55
C ALA A 118 17.17 5.32 -10.39
N GLU A 119 18.40 5.82 -10.49
CA GLU A 119 19.43 5.66 -9.44
C GLU A 119 19.01 6.35 -8.14
N LYS A 120 18.46 7.57 -8.22
CA LYS A 120 17.93 8.27 -7.04
C LYS A 120 16.71 7.59 -6.44
N LEU A 121 15.86 6.99 -7.29
CA LEU A 121 14.66 6.29 -6.81
C LEU A 121 15.02 5.00 -6.04
N VAL A 122 16.03 4.26 -6.50
CA VAL A 122 16.50 3.03 -5.85
C VAL A 122 17.16 3.34 -4.50
N ASN A 123 17.89 4.46 -4.39
CA ASN A 123 18.62 4.86 -3.19
C ASN A 123 17.81 5.77 -2.24
N MET A 124 16.49 5.76 -2.33
CA MET A 124 15.62 6.58 -1.48
C MET A 124 15.59 6.01 -0.05
N HIS A 125 16.43 6.56 0.83
CA HIS A 125 16.61 6.16 2.23
C HIS A 125 16.05 7.12 3.25
#